data_AF-A0A969I5E3-F1
#
_entry.id   AF-A0A969I5E3-F1
#
_cell.length_a   1.000
_cell.length_b   1.000
_cell.length_c   1.000
_cell.angle_alpha   90.00
_cell.angle_beta   90.00
_cell.angle_gamma   90.00
#
_symmetry.space_group_name_H-M   'P 1'
#
loop_
_entity.id
_entity.type
_entity.pdbx_description
1 polymer ?
#
loop_
_entity_poly.entity_id
_entity_poly.type
_entity_poly.pdbx_seq_one_letter_code
_entity_poly.pdbx_strand_id
1 'polypeptide(L)'
;MALLVLIALGATVGWLASIIARTEDAGAILRQIALGLVVALVGGVIANEGTFIGSLSFLGLGVAVAASAVTLVLYHTLLRRKAKA
;
A
#
# COMPACT_ATOMS: atom_id res chain seq x y z
N MET A 1 -8.13 11.15 12.56
CA MET A 1 -8.52 9.72 12.47
C MET A 1 -8.20 9.14 11.10
N ALA A 2 -8.55 9.84 10.01
CA ALA A 2 -8.15 9.54 8.63
C ALA A 2 -6.70 9.03 8.47
N LEU A 3 -5.73 9.78 9.01
CA LEU A 3 -4.30 9.41 8.98
C LEU A 3 -3.99 8.05 9.59
N LEU A 4 -4.49 7.77 10.79
CA LEU A 4 -4.26 6.48 11.46
C LEU A 4 -4.87 5.32 10.68
N VAL A 5 -6.02 5.54 10.04
CA VAL A 5 -6.67 4.55 9.17
C VAL A 5 -5.84 4.30 7.91
N LEU A 6 -5.32 5.34 7.26
CA LEU A 6 -4.44 5.20 6.09
C LEU A 6 -3.14 4.47 6.43
N ILE A 7 -2.54 4.75 7.58
CA ILE A 7 -1.36 4.04 8.09
C ILE A 7 -1.71 2.56 8.33
N ALA A 8 -2.80 2.29 9.06
CA ALA A 8 -3.23 0.94 9.36
C ALA A 8 -3.51 0.15 8.09
N LEU A 9 -4.27 0.72 7.13
CA LEU A 9 -4.59 0.10 5.84
C LEU A 9 -3.35 -0.11 4.97
N GLY A 10 -2.48 0.89 4.84
CA GLY A 10 -1.24 0.77 4.08
C GLY A 10 -0.35 -0.34 4.64
N ALA A 11 -0.24 -0.43 5.96
CA ALA A 11 0.51 -1.49 6.64
C ALA A 11 -0.14 -2.86 6.44
N THR A 12 -1.47 -2.98 6.60
CA THR A 12 -2.17 -4.26 6.42
C THR A 12 -2.07 -4.74 4.98
N VAL A 13 -2.26 -3.86 3.99
CA VAL A 13 -2.18 -4.22 2.56
C VAL A 13 -0.75 -4.61 2.18
N GLY A 14 0.26 -3.85 2.63
CA GLY A 14 1.67 -4.19 2.40
C GLY A 14 2.08 -5.50 3.09
N TRP A 15 1.56 -5.78 4.27
CA TRP A 15 1.74 -7.06 4.95
C TRP A 15 1.01 -8.20 4.22
N LEU A 16 -0.23 -8.00 3.77
CA LEU A 16 -1.00 -9.00 3.03
C LEU A 16 -0.30 -9.39 1.73
N ALA A 17 0.30 -8.42 1.03
CA ALA A 17 1.10 -8.70 -0.15
C ALA A 17 2.30 -9.60 0.15
N SER A 18 2.88 -9.52 1.35
CA SER A 18 3.98 -10.40 1.75
C SER A 18 3.55 -11.84 1.90
N ILE A 19 2.35 -12.07 2.44
CA ILE A 19 1.73 -13.40 2.54
C ILE A 19 1.42 -13.94 1.14
N ILE A 20 0.77 -13.13 0.29
CA ILE A 20 0.41 -13.53 -1.08
C ILE A 20 1.67 -13.84 -1.89
N ALA A 21 2.70 -13.01 -1.77
CA ALA A 21 3.98 -13.18 -2.46
C ALA A 21 4.83 -14.32 -1.87
N ARG A 22 4.42 -14.92 -0.74
CA ARG A 22 5.17 -15.89 0.05
C ARG A 22 6.60 -15.40 0.32
N THR A 23 6.71 -14.16 0.78
CA THR A 23 7.99 -13.53 1.06
C THR A 23 8.45 -13.99 2.44
N GLU A 24 9.57 -14.71 2.51
CA GLU A 24 10.11 -15.23 3.78
C GLU A 24 11.20 -14.31 4.37
N ASP A 25 11.80 -13.46 3.53
CA ASP A 25 12.83 -12.50 3.95
C ASP A 25 12.20 -11.32 4.70
N ALA A 26 12.57 -11.16 5.98
CA ALA A 26 12.03 -10.11 6.84
C ALA A 26 12.28 -8.69 6.30
N GLY A 27 13.40 -8.45 5.62
CA GLY A 27 13.71 -7.16 5.01
C GLY A 27 12.80 -6.88 3.80
N ALA A 28 12.50 -7.89 2.99
CA ALA A 28 11.57 -7.77 1.87
C ALA A 28 10.12 -7.56 2.34
N ILE A 29 9.70 -8.19 3.43
CA ILE A 29 8.38 -7.95 4.06
C ILE A 29 8.27 -6.49 4.52
N LEU A 30 9.27 -5.98 5.24
CA LEU A 30 9.29 -4.59 5.71
C LEU A 30 9.22 -3.59 4.55
N ARG A 31 9.90 -3.88 3.43
CA ARG A 31 9.81 -3.04 2.21
C ARG A 31 8.41 -3.03 1.61
N GLN A 32 7.72 -4.16 1.58
CA GLN A 32 6.34 -4.23 1.06
C GLN A 32 5.35 -3.49 1.97
N ILE A 33 5.53 -3.60 3.29
CA ILE A 33 4.78 -2.81 4.28
C ILE A 33 5.04 -1.31 4.07
N ALA A 34 6.31 -0.90 3.98
CA ALA A 34 6.68 0.49 3.76
C ALA A 34 6.12 1.05 2.44
N LEU A 35 6.18 0.27 1.36
CA LEU A 35 5.57 0.62 0.07
C LEU A 35 4.05 0.79 0.19
N GLY A 36 3.35 -0.16 0.81
CA GLY A 36 1.91 -0.07 1.04
C GLY A 36 1.54 1.15 1.88
N LEU A 37 2.37 1.50 2.87
CA LEU A 37 2.20 2.69 3.69
C LEU A 37 2.33 3.98 2.88
N VAL A 38 3.41 4.12 2.12
CA VAL A 38 3.68 5.32 1.31
C VAL A 38 2.59 5.52 0.27
N VAL A 39 2.17 4.45 -0.41
CA VAL A 39 1.12 4.52 -1.43
C VAL A 39 -0.24 4.86 -0.82
N ALA A 40 -0.60 4.25 0.32
CA ALA A 40 -1.85 4.57 1.00
C ALA A 40 -1.89 6.02 1.50
N LEU A 41 -0.76 6.53 2.01
CA LEU A 41 -0.65 7.91 2.44
C LEU A 41 -0.74 8.88 1.25
N VAL A 42 0.09 8.70 0.22
CA VAL A 42 0.10 9.59 -0.94
C VAL A 42 -1.23 9.55 -1.68
N GLY A 43 -1.75 8.36 -1.97
CA GLY A 43 -3.04 8.17 -2.65
C GLY A 43 -4.21 8.69 -1.81
N GLY A 44 -4.22 8.41 -0.50
CA GLY A 44 -5.26 8.87 0.40
C GLY A 44 -5.29 10.39 0.56
N VAL A 45 -4.14 11.06 0.48
CA VAL A 45 -4.04 12.52 0.58
C VAL A 45 -4.52 13.18 -0.71
N ILE A 46 -4.08 12.67 -1.85
CA ILE A 46 -4.53 13.17 -3.16
C ILE A 46 -6.04 12.99 -3.29
N ALA A 47 -6.56 11.83 -2.90
CA ALA A 47 -7.98 11.51 -3.02
C ALA A 47 -8.88 12.21 -1.97
N ASN A 48 -8.31 12.77 -0.90
CA ASN A 48 -9.03 13.61 0.07
C ASN A 48 -8.66 15.10 -0.08
N GLU A 49 -8.25 15.53 -1.28
CA GLU A 49 -7.95 16.94 -1.61
C GLU A 49 -6.95 17.62 -0.66
N GLY A 50 -6.00 16.86 -0.10
CA GLY A 50 -5.00 17.37 0.85
C GLY A 50 -5.46 17.42 2.31
N THR A 51 -6.67 16.97 2.63
CA THR A 51 -7.23 17.06 3.98
C THR A 51 -6.81 15.87 4.84
N PHE A 52 -5.80 16.05 5.70
CA PHE A 52 -5.32 15.00 6.60
C PHE A 52 -6.14 14.85 7.89
N ILE A 53 -6.88 15.90 8.27
CA ILE A 53 -7.54 16.04 9.60
C ILE A 53 -9.08 15.95 9.49
N GLY A 54 -9.65 16.00 8.28
CA GLY A 54 -11.08 15.90 8.01
C GLY A 54 -11.63 14.47 7.95
N SER A 55 -12.96 14.34 7.78
CA SER A 55 -13.62 13.05 7.56
C SER A 55 -13.06 12.37 6.31
N LEU A 56 -12.62 11.12 6.47
CA LEU A 56 -12.08 10.33 5.37
C LEU A 56 -13.23 9.97 4.43
N SER A 57 -13.17 10.38 3.17
CA SER A 57 -14.21 10.04 2.20
C SER A 57 -14.12 8.55 1.82
N PHE A 58 -15.27 7.91 1.60
CA PHE A 58 -15.33 6.51 1.12
C PHE A 58 -14.57 6.33 -0.20
N LEU A 59 -14.58 7.36 -1.06
CA LEU A 59 -13.80 7.38 -2.30
C LEU A 59 -12.29 7.40 -2.02
N GLY A 60 -11.83 8.22 -1.09
CA GLY A 60 -10.41 8.28 -0.71
C GLY A 60 -9.89 6.96 -0.14
N LEU A 61 -10.72 6.25 0.63
CA LEU A 61 -10.42 4.90 1.11
C LEU A 61 -10.31 3.90 -0.05
N GLY A 62 -11.29 3.87 -0.95
CA GLY A 62 -11.29 2.96 -2.10
C GLY A 62 -10.08 3.17 -3.01
N VAL A 63 -9.73 4.42 -3.29
CA VAL A 63 -8.56 4.78 -4.11
C VAL A 63 -7.26 4.36 -3.42
N ALA A 64 -7.10 4.61 -2.12
CA ALA A 64 -5.89 4.21 -1.39
C ALA A 64 -5.69 2.68 -1.39
N VAL A 65 -6.75 1.91 -1.17
CA VAL A 65 -6.70 0.44 -1.22
C VAL A 65 -6.38 -0.06 -2.63
N ALA A 66 -7.06 0.47 -3.65
CA ALA A 66 -6.84 0.08 -5.03
C ALA A 66 -5.42 0.41 -5.51
N ALA A 67 -4.92 1.62 -5.21
CA ALA A 67 -3.57 2.05 -5.58
C ALA A 67 -2.49 1.18 -4.91
N SER A 68 -2.66 0.85 -3.62
CA SER A 68 -1.74 -0.03 -2.89
C SER A 68 -1.74 -1.45 -3.47
N ALA A 69 -2.92 -2.00 -3.78
CA ALA A 69 -3.03 -3.32 -4.40
C ALA A 69 -2.36 -3.37 -5.79
N VAL A 70 -2.63 -2.37 -6.65
CA VAL A 70 -2.01 -2.27 -7.99
C VAL A 70 -0.49 -2.17 -7.89
N THR A 71 0.02 -1.34 -6.98
CA THR A 71 1.47 -1.16 -6.81
C THR A 71 2.16 -2.45 -6.38
N LEU A 72 1.56 -3.21 -5.47
CA LEU A 72 2.12 -4.48 -4.97
C LEU A 72 2.08 -5.57 -6.06
N VAL A 73 1.02 -5.62 -6.86
CA VAL A 73 0.94 -6.50 -8.04
C VAL A 73 2.01 -6.13 -9.08
N LEU A 74 2.20 -4.83 -9.37
CA LEU A 74 3.24 -4.36 -10.28
C LEU A 74 4.64 -4.71 -9.77
N TYR A 75 4.90 -4.47 -8.49
CA TYR A 75 6.17 -4.81 -7.84
C TYR A 75 6.47 -6.31 -8.01
N HIS A 76 5.49 -7.16 -7.75
CA HIS A 76 5.66 -8.61 -7.85
C HIS A 76 5.89 -9.09 -9.30
N THR A 77 5.11 -8.56 -10.26
CA THR A 77 5.21 -8.96 -11.67
C THR A 77 6.48 -8.45 -12.33
N LEU A 78 6.97 -7.26 -11.97
CA LEU A 78 8.20 -6.69 -12.52
C LEU A 78 9.47 -7.28 -11.88
N LEU A 79 9.48 -7.51 -10.57
CA LEU A 79 10.66 -8.08 -9.90
C LEU A 79 10.81 -9.58 -10.11
N ARG A 80 9.72 -10.35 -10.20
CA ARG A 80 9.82 -11.77 -10.58
C ARG A 80 10.28 -11.96 -12.02
N ARG A 81 10.02 -11.00 -12.92
CA ARG A 81 10.57 -11.03 -14.28
C ARG A 81 12.09 -10.87 -14.30
N LYS A 82 12.67 -10.04 -13.42
CA LYS A 82 14.13 -9.88 -13.33
C LYS A 82 14.87 -11.04 -12.67
N ALA A 83 14.20 -11.84 -11.85
CA ALA A 83 14.80 -13.05 -11.26
C ALA A 83 14.89 -14.23 -12.24
N LYS A 84 14.35 -14.10 -13.46
CA LYS A 84 14.30 -15.16 -14.48
C LYS A 84 15.01 -14.81 -15.81
N ALA A 85 15.70 -13.67 -15.87
CA ALA A 85 16.42 -13.18 -17.04
C ALA A 85 17.93 -13.20 -16.79
#